data_AF-A0A1H9HHU3-F1
#
_entry.id   AF-A0A1H9HHU3-F1
#
_cell.length_a   1.000
_cell.length_b   1.000
_cell.length_c   1.000
_cell.angle_alpha   90.00
_cell.angle_beta   90.00
_cell.angle_gamma   90.00
#
_symmetry.space_group_name_H-M   'P 1'
#
loop_
_entity.id
_entity.type
_entity.pdbx_description
1 polymer ?
#
loop_
_entity_poly.entity_id
_entity_poly.type
_entity_poly.pdbx_seq_one_letter_code
_entity_poly.pdbx_strand_id
1 'polypeptide(L)' 'MAQKYQIGDTAYIVESNRFIRDVKITKHIAGSYIIKFVDSGGGIRVHESRLFPSEEDANNMLKERAYHNSC' A
#
# COMPACT_ATOMS: atom_id res chain seq x y z
N MET A 1 -10.46 17.39 1.15
CA MET A 1 -9.78 16.46 0.21
C MET A 1 -8.34 16.33 0.67
N ALA A 2 -8.07 15.48 1.66
CA ALA A 2 -6.71 15.28 2.16
C ALA A 2 -6.04 14.22 1.27
N GLN A 3 -5.09 14.66 0.46
CA GLN A 3 -4.19 13.75 -0.24
C GLN A 3 -3.26 13.17 0.82
N LYS A 4 -3.39 11.88 1.16
CA LYS A 4 -2.52 11.22 2.14
C LYS A 4 -1.10 11.08 1.62
N TYR A 5 -0.94 11.01 0.30
CA TYR A 5 0.35 10.81 -0.36
C TYR A 5 0.48 11.67 -1.61
N GLN A 6 1.72 12.05 -1.96
CA GLN A 6 2.04 12.87 -3.12
C GLN A 6 2.52 12.04 -4.32
N ILE A 7 2.49 12.61 -5.52
CA ILE A 7 3.06 11.98 -6.71
C ILE A 7 4.59 11.94 -6.57
N GLY A 8 5.19 10.78 -6.81
CA GLY A 8 6.62 10.53 -6.62
C GLY A 8 6.97 9.96 -5.24
N ASP A 9 6.03 9.97 -4.31
CA ASP A 9 6.22 9.44 -2.97
C ASP A 9 6.31 7.91 -2.97
N THR A 10 7.04 7.38 -2.00
CA THR A 10 7.18 5.93 -1.80
C THR A 10 6.18 5.48 -0.75
N ALA A 11 5.35 4.52 -1.11
CA ALA A 11 4.41 3.87 -0.21
C ALA A 11 4.63 2.36 -0.21
N TYR A 12 4.05 1.69 0.76
CA TYR A 12 4.11 0.25 0.89
C TYR A 12 2.72 -0.36 0.69
N ILE A 13 2.68 -1.47 -0.03
CA ILE A 13 1.46 -2.27 -0.14
C ILE A 13 1.70 -3.68 0.37
N VAL A 14 0.63 -4.27 0.87
CA VAL A 14 0.60 -5.67 1.23
C VAL A 14 -0.04 -6.46 0.10
N GLU A 15 0.76 -7.22 -0.63
CA GLU A 15 0.34 -8.17 -1.66
C GLU A 15 0.01 -9.52 -1.02
N SER A 16 -1.14 -10.08 -1.39
CA SER A 16 -1.62 -11.39 -0.93
C SER A 16 -1.64 -11.59 0.60
N ASN A 17 -1.75 -10.51 1.38
CA ASN A 17 -1.66 -10.52 2.84
C ASN A 17 -0.39 -11.23 3.38
N ARG A 18 0.70 -11.24 2.62
CA ARG A 18 1.93 -11.92 3.03
C ARG A 18 3.20 -11.19 2.63
N PHE A 19 3.17 -10.44 1.55
CA PHE A 19 4.34 -9.78 1.00
C PHE A 19 4.17 -8.28 1.09
N ILE A 20 5.13 -7.60 1.70
CA ILE A 20 5.19 -6.14 1.69
C ILE A 20 6.06 -5.76 0.50
N ARG A 21 5.56 -4.88 -0.36
CA ARG A 21 6.29 -4.35 -1.51
C ARG A 21 6.31 -2.83 -1.50
N ASP A 22 7.45 -2.26 -1.83
CA ASP A 22 7.62 -0.83 -2.06
C ASP A 22 7.08 -0.44 -3.43
N VAL A 23 6.36 0.68 -3.46
CA VAL A 23 5.70 1.18 -4.66
C VAL A 23 5.81 2.69 -4.74
N LYS A 24 5.90 3.21 -5.96
CA LYS A 24 5.92 4.65 -6.22
C LYS A 24 4.57 5.15 -6.67
N ILE A 25 4.08 6.22 -6.05
CA ILE A 25 2.84 6.84 -6.47
C ILE A 25 3.08 7.62 -7.76
N THR A 26 2.35 7.26 -8.80
CA THR A 26 2.43 7.92 -10.11
C THR A 26 1.28 8.90 -10.30
N LYS A 27 0.09 8.59 -9.77
CA LYS A 27 -1.08 9.44 -9.94
C LYS A 27 -2.07 9.26 -8.80
N HIS A 28 -2.71 10.35 -8.39
CA HIS A 28 -3.87 10.31 -7.50
C HIS A 28 -5.16 10.50 -8.31
N ILE A 29 -6.20 9.75 -7.97
CA ILE A 29 -7.54 9.87 -8.55
C ILE A 29 -8.58 9.70 -7.43
N ALA A 30 -9.19 10.82 -7.00
CA ALA A 30 -10.32 10.91 -6.08
C ALA A 30 -10.56 9.67 -5.17
N GLY A 31 -9.69 9.46 -4.17
CA GLY A 31 -9.77 8.35 -3.19
C GLY A 31 -9.03 7.06 -3.57
N SER A 32 -8.44 7.00 -4.75
CA SER A 32 -7.56 5.92 -5.19
C SER A 32 -6.24 6.46 -5.70
N TYR A 33 -5.20 5.65 -5.60
CA TYR A 33 -3.87 5.97 -6.08
C TYR A 33 -3.44 4.95 -7.13
N ILE A 34 -2.81 5.44 -8.19
CA ILE A 34 -2.10 4.61 -9.16
C ILE A 34 -0.66 4.55 -8.70
N ILE A 35 -0.26 3.33 -8.37
CA ILE A 35 1.07 3.00 -7.91
C ILE A 35 1.81 2.20 -8.97
N LYS A 36 3.12 2.33 -8.99
CA LYS A 36 4.01 1.58 -9.85
C LYS A 36 4.97 0.77 -8.99
N PHE A 37 5.05 -0.53 -9.25
CA PHE A 37 6.00 -1.42 -8.62
C PHE A 37 7.41 -1.08 -9.08
N VAL A 38 8.32 -0.91 -8.13
CA VAL A 38 9.74 -0.65 -8.44
C VAL A 38 10.39 -1.90 -9.05
N ASP A 39 10.02 -3.07 -8.53
CA ASP A 39 10.55 -4.39 -8.93
C ASP A 39 10.15 -4.81 -10.36
N SER A 40 8.85 -4.78 -10.67
CA SER A 40 8.31 -5.35 -11.93
C SER A 40 7.92 -4.28 -12.96
N GLY A 41 7.88 -2.99 -12.57
CA GLY A 41 7.42 -1.90 -13.43
C GLY A 41 5.91 -1.91 -13.73
N GLY A 42 5.16 -2.91 -13.25
CA GLY A 42 3.71 -2.97 -13.33
C GLY A 42 3.05 -1.83 -12.57
N GLY A 43 1.93 -1.32 -13.10
CA GLY A 43 1.13 -0.28 -12.47
C GLY A 43 -0.24 -0.81 -12.07
N ILE A 44 -0.64 -0.62 -10.81
CA ILE A 44 -1.98 -1.00 -10.33
C ILE A 44 -2.68 0.18 -9.67
N ARG A 45 -4.01 0.12 -9.66
CA ARG A 45 -4.85 1.08 -8.97
C ARG A 45 -5.28 0.49 -7.63
N VAL A 46 -5.01 1.20 -6.55
CA VAL A 46 -5.35 0.77 -5.19
C VAL A 46 -6.07 1.87 -4.42
N HIS A 47 -6.93 1.46 -3.50
CA HIS A 47 -7.57 2.37 -2.55
C HIS A 47 -6.58 2.83 -1.49
N GLU A 48 -6.78 4.03 -0.95
CA GLU A 48 -5.90 4.60 0.09
C GLU A 48 -5.78 3.72 1.34
N SER A 49 -6.84 2.97 1.68
CA SER A 49 -6.86 2.08 2.85
C SER A 49 -5.91 0.88 2.74
N ARG A 50 -5.37 0.60 1.55
CA ARG A 50 -4.40 -0.50 1.32
C ARG A 50 -2.96 0.00 1.23
N LEU A 51 -2.75 1.31 1.24
CA LEU A 51 -1.44 1.93 1.21
C LEU A 51 -1.01 2.21 2.64
N PHE A 52 0.23 1.83 2.93
CA PHE A 52 0.86 2.07 4.23
C PHE A 52 2.04 3.02 4.03
N PRO A 53 2.23 3.98 4.95
CA PRO A 53 3.37 4.90 4.89
C PRO A 53 4.70 4.19 5.18
N SER A 54 4.67 3.08 5.93
CA SER A 54 5.86 2.35 6.37
C SER A 54 5.64 0.83 6.32
N GLU A 55 6.73 0.08 6.16
CA GLU A 55 6.72 -1.39 6.24
C GLU A 55 6.24 -1.90 7.60
N GLU A 56 6.59 -1.21 8.68
CA GLU A 56 6.17 -1.57 10.03
C GLU A 56 4.65 -1.52 10.20
N ASP A 57 4.01 -0.47 9.66
CA ASP A 57 2.57 -0.28 9.68
C ASP A 57 1.85 -1.40 8.89
N ALA A 58 2.39 -1.71 7.71
CA ALA A 58 1.95 -2.83 6.88
C ALA A 58 2.09 -4.18 7.61
N ASN A 59 3.20 -4.38 8.31
CA ASN A 59 3.47 -5.60 9.08
C ASN A 59 2.57 -5.71 10.32
N ASN A 60 2.27 -4.59 10.99
CA ASN A 60 1.33 -4.58 12.10
C ASN A 60 -0.07 -4.96 11.63
N MET A 61 -0.54 -4.44 10.49
CA MET A 61 -1.80 -4.87 9.88
C MET A 61 -1.83 -6.38 9.62
N LEU A 62 -0.72 -6.95 9.12
CA LEU A 62 -0.59 -8.39 8.90
C LEU A 62 -0.67 -9.19 10.21
N LYS A 63 0.05 -8.74 11.24
CA LYS A 63 0.05 -9.37 12.57
C LYS A 63 -1.32 -9.30 13.23
N GLU A 64 -1.97 -8.15 13.20
CA GLU A 64 -3.31 -7.95 13.76
C GLU A 64 -4.34 -8.85 13.07
N ARG A 65 -4.27 -8.98 11.74
CA ARG A 65 -5.13 -9.91 11.01
C ARG A 65 -4.83 -11.36 11.33
N ALA A 66 -3.57 -11.75 11.45
CA ALA A 66 -3.20 -13.12 11.82
C ALA A 66 -3.76 -13.49 13.20
N TYR A 67 -3.71 -12.57 14.17
CA TYR A 67 -4.27 -12.77 15.51
C TYR A 67 -5.81 -12.88 15.51
N HIS A 68 -6.50 -12.13 14.66
CA HIS A 68 -7.97 -12.20 14.59
C HIS A 68 -8.53 -13.46 13.93
N ASN A 69 -7.73 -14.18 13.12
CA ASN A 69 -8.15 -15.43 12.46
C ASN A 69 -7.87 -16.69 13.31
N SER A 70 -7.36 -16.54 14.54
CA SER A 70 -7.07 -17.67 15.45
C SER A 70 -8.13 -17.94 16.53
N CYS A 71 -9.33 -17.34 16.42
CA CYS A 71 -10.47 -17.63 17.29
C CYS A 71 -11.62 -18.30 16.52
#